data_AF-A0A938T2Z2-F1
#
_entry.id   AF-A0A938T2Z2-F1
#
_cell.length_a   1.000
_cell.length_b   1.000
_cell.length_c   1.000
_cell.angle_alpha   90.00
_cell.angle_beta   90.00
_cell.angle_gamma   90.00
#
_symmetry.space_group_name_H-M   'P 1'
#
loop_
_entity.id
_entity.type
_entity.pdbx_description
1 polymer ?
#
loop_
_entity_poly.entity_id
_entity_poly.type
_entity_poly.pdbx_seq_one_letter_code
_entity_poly.pdbx_strand_id
1 'polypeptide(L)'
;MKPIVWIIFLLTSPMIFGESTPELPFTEQKQLDELKANAFNKNAPEQQLYKLIADSDRMVITDLASKHILFTSQNPEDLKSFRTSLVFDKPVPWTCFKSAADTDITFYNGMRKTITLSIISFYGIRCSLWRDDFKIASTEQWIAWFKHRGISFINNEYALESAQSLIQENGWNRWVAAMPPCLKPIWEDSINHYGMIDGKSLSPILKQTIPEDTERILILLEWYGSGSRRWIYYPAYEAIAETLLLELETKKIVEAIQSTRLSEAQLEGSARFFSGETFSQLRPHDLNDVPNELKQILLNYVKSTDDPYKLERATRTWSDEGDRR
;
A
#
# COMPACT_ATOMS: atom_id res chain seq x y z
N MET A 1 11.69 16.99 -16.26
CA MET A 1 10.94 16.33 -15.17
C MET A 1 10.70 14.90 -15.61
N LYS A 2 11.31 13.91 -14.94
CA LYS A 2 11.01 12.50 -15.20
C LYS A 2 9.64 12.18 -14.59
N PRO A 3 8.78 11.37 -15.23
CA PRO A 3 7.52 10.98 -14.62
C PRO A 3 7.86 10.18 -13.36
N ILE A 4 7.43 10.67 -12.20
CA ILE A 4 7.35 9.85 -10.99
C ILE A 4 6.26 8.82 -11.32
N VAL A 5 6.69 7.60 -11.68
CA VAL A 5 5.78 6.46 -11.81
C VAL A 5 5.23 6.23 -10.42
N TRP A 6 3.96 6.62 -10.21
CA TRP A 6 3.19 6.21 -9.04
C TRP A 6 3.01 4.70 -9.13
N ILE A 7 3.99 3.93 -8.64
CA ILE A 7 3.80 2.51 -8.37
C ILE A 7 2.73 2.47 -7.27
N ILE A 8 1.52 2.05 -7.63
CA ILE A 8 0.44 1.88 -6.66
C ILE A 8 0.86 0.72 -5.75
N PHE A 9 1.34 1.05 -4.56
CA PHE A 9 1.68 0.09 -3.52
C PHE A 9 0.39 -0.52 -2.98
N LEU A 10 -0.03 -1.65 -3.55
CA LEU A 10 -1.10 -2.46 -2.99
C LEU A 10 -0.55 -3.20 -1.76
N LEU A 11 -0.81 -2.67 -0.57
CA LEU A 11 -0.74 -3.46 0.66
C LEU A 11 -1.83 -4.54 0.57
N THR A 12 -1.44 -5.78 0.29
CA THR A 12 -2.37 -6.91 0.25
C THR A 12 -2.73 -7.31 1.69
N SER A 13 -3.93 -6.94 2.13
CA SER A 13 -4.58 -7.63 3.25
C SER A 13 -5.08 -9.01 2.79
N PRO A 14 -5.05 -10.06 3.64
CA PRO A 14 -5.64 -11.34 3.30
C PRO A 14 -7.16 -11.20 3.10
N MET A 15 -7.67 -11.63 1.94
CA MET A 15 -9.10 -11.62 1.62
C MET A 15 -9.85 -12.64 2.48
N ILE A 16 -10.81 -12.17 3.28
CA ILE A 16 -11.90 -12.99 3.82
C ILE A 16 -13.08 -12.81 2.87
N PHE A 17 -13.46 -13.87 2.15
CA PHE A 17 -14.65 -13.88 1.29
C PHE A 17 -15.92 -13.91 2.17
N GLY A 18 -16.66 -12.81 2.17
CA GLY A 18 -17.96 -12.66 2.85
C GLY A 18 -19.10 -12.44 1.86
N GLU A 19 -20.12 -13.27 2.02
CA GLU A 19 -21.50 -13.33 1.50
C GLU A 19 -21.99 -12.32 0.43
N SER A 20 -22.61 -12.88 -0.62
CA SER A 20 -23.28 -12.19 -1.72
C SER A 20 -24.49 -11.36 -1.25
N THR A 21 -24.49 -10.08 -1.60
CA THR A 21 -25.68 -9.22 -1.49
C THR A 21 -26.79 -9.67 -2.43
N PRO A 22 -28.07 -9.65 -2.01
CA PRO A 22 -29.19 -10.03 -2.86
C PRO A 22 -29.36 -9.06 -4.04
N GLU A 23 -29.60 -9.61 -5.24
CA GLU A 23 -29.89 -8.83 -6.44
C GLU A 23 -31.25 -8.12 -6.33
N LEU A 24 -31.30 -6.85 -6.76
CA LEU A 24 -32.54 -6.10 -6.85
C LEU A 24 -33.43 -6.60 -8.02
N PRO A 25 -34.76 -6.44 -7.93
CA PRO A 25 -35.66 -6.81 -9.01
C PRO A 25 -35.32 -6.08 -10.32
N PHE A 26 -35.35 -6.80 -11.44
CA PHE A 26 -34.98 -6.36 -12.79
C PHE A 26 -35.59 -4.99 -13.22
N THR A 27 -36.77 -4.65 -12.71
CA THR A 27 -37.46 -3.38 -12.98
C THR A 27 -36.89 -2.17 -12.25
N GLU A 28 -36.35 -2.32 -11.05
CA GLU A 28 -35.66 -1.24 -10.32
C GLU A 28 -34.26 -1.00 -10.90
N GLN A 29 -33.59 -2.07 -11.33
CA GLN A 29 -32.30 -2.00 -11.99
C GLN A 29 -32.40 -1.23 -13.33
N LYS A 30 -33.44 -1.50 -14.12
CA LYS A 30 -33.68 -0.80 -15.39
C LYS A 30 -34.01 0.69 -15.20
N GLN A 31 -34.79 1.05 -14.18
CA GLN A 31 -35.06 2.47 -13.85
C GLN A 31 -33.79 3.19 -13.35
N LEU A 32 -32.97 2.50 -12.57
CA LEU A 32 -31.69 3.03 -12.10
C LEU A 32 -30.69 3.20 -13.26
N ASP A 33 -30.67 2.28 -14.21
CA ASP A 33 -29.78 2.33 -15.38
C ASP A 33 -30.25 3.35 -16.44
N GLU A 34 -31.57 3.57 -16.60
CA GLU A 34 -32.12 4.67 -17.40
C GLU A 34 -31.89 6.04 -16.74
N LEU A 35 -31.95 6.15 -15.42
CA LEU A 35 -31.55 7.35 -14.67
C LEU A 35 -30.04 7.62 -14.80
N LYS A 36 -29.19 6.60 -14.77
CA LYS A 36 -27.74 6.71 -14.98
C LYS A 36 -27.38 7.10 -16.42
N ALA A 37 -28.06 6.54 -17.41
CA ALA A 37 -27.83 6.85 -18.83
C ALA A 37 -28.30 8.27 -19.21
N ASN A 38 -29.37 8.77 -18.57
CA ASN A 38 -29.82 10.16 -18.74
C ASN A 38 -29.07 11.16 -17.83
N ALA A 39 -28.39 10.71 -16.76
CA ALA A 39 -27.58 11.56 -15.89
C ALA A 39 -26.16 11.80 -16.43
N PHE A 40 -25.63 10.91 -17.29
CA PHE A 40 -24.45 11.19 -18.14
C PHE A 40 -24.79 12.12 -19.33
N ASN A 41 -25.68 13.08 -19.07
CA ASN A 41 -25.95 14.21 -19.93
C ASN A 41 -24.69 15.10 -20.01
N LYS A 42 -24.49 15.83 -21.10
CA LYS A 42 -23.27 16.55 -21.53
C LYS A 42 -22.57 17.51 -20.53
N ASN A 43 -23.03 17.66 -19.30
CA ASN A 43 -22.40 18.48 -18.28
C ASN A 43 -21.46 17.62 -17.43
N ALA A 44 -20.29 18.16 -17.09
CA ALA A 44 -19.34 17.46 -16.23
C ALA A 44 -20.01 17.14 -14.87
N PRO A 45 -19.93 15.89 -14.36
CA PRO A 45 -20.64 15.45 -13.15
C PRO A 45 -20.37 16.36 -11.94
N GLU A 46 -19.15 16.88 -11.81
CA GLU A 46 -18.80 17.91 -10.83
C GLU A 46 -19.70 19.16 -10.86
N GLN A 47 -20.15 19.63 -12.03
CA GLN A 47 -21.03 20.80 -12.13
C GLN A 47 -22.42 20.51 -11.54
N GLN A 48 -22.93 19.29 -11.74
CA GLN A 48 -24.20 18.87 -11.13
C GLN A 48 -24.09 18.80 -9.61
N LEU A 49 -22.99 18.25 -9.09
CA LEU A 49 -22.70 18.25 -7.66
C LEU A 49 -22.63 19.68 -7.10
N TYR A 50 -21.87 20.56 -7.73
CA TYR A 50 -21.74 21.96 -7.28
C TYR A 50 -23.07 22.71 -7.26
N LYS A 51 -23.96 22.43 -8.22
CA LYS A 51 -25.32 22.97 -8.22
C LYS A 51 -26.14 22.43 -7.05
N LEU A 52 -26.12 21.12 -6.82
CA LEU A 52 -26.86 20.50 -5.73
C LEU A 52 -26.38 20.97 -4.35
N ILE A 53 -25.08 21.19 -4.16
CA ILE A 53 -24.55 21.81 -2.94
C ILE A 53 -25.06 23.25 -2.79
N ALA A 54 -25.09 24.03 -3.88
CA ALA A 54 -25.58 25.41 -3.85
C ALA A 54 -27.08 25.52 -3.55
N ASP A 55 -27.87 24.55 -4.02
CA ASP A 55 -29.31 24.47 -3.81
C ASP A 55 -29.68 23.83 -2.45
N SER A 56 -28.69 23.41 -1.65
CA SER A 56 -28.88 22.84 -0.32
C SER A 56 -28.89 23.93 0.75
N ASP A 57 -29.66 23.73 1.81
CA ASP A 57 -29.78 24.65 2.95
C ASP A 57 -29.07 24.13 4.21
N ARG A 58 -28.63 22.87 4.19
CA ARG A 58 -27.97 22.24 5.32
C ARG A 58 -26.98 21.17 4.87
N MET A 59 -25.87 21.08 5.59
CA MET A 59 -24.87 20.03 5.47
C MET A 59 -24.65 19.36 6.81
N VAL A 60 -24.51 18.03 6.82
CA VAL A 60 -24.25 17.20 7.99
C VAL A 60 -23.08 16.26 7.69
N ILE A 61 -22.05 16.27 8.53
CA ILE A 61 -20.89 15.39 8.45
C ILE A 61 -21.02 14.34 9.55
N THR A 62 -20.97 13.07 9.18
CA THR A 62 -21.21 11.93 10.09
C THR A 62 -20.08 10.93 9.97
N ASP A 63 -19.52 10.53 11.11
CA ASP A 63 -18.65 9.36 11.20
C ASP A 63 -19.52 8.10 11.07
N LEU A 64 -19.23 7.25 10.09
CA LEU A 64 -20.05 6.07 9.77
C LEU A 64 -19.87 4.94 10.79
N ALA A 65 -18.70 4.81 11.40
CA ALA A 65 -18.41 3.77 12.38
C ALA A 65 -19.16 4.05 13.69
N SER A 66 -19.09 5.30 14.19
CA SER A 66 -19.73 5.70 15.44
C SER A 66 -21.17 6.21 15.27
N LYS A 67 -21.57 6.55 14.04
CA LYS A 67 -22.80 7.28 13.71
C LYS A 67 -22.88 8.66 14.37
N HIS A 68 -21.76 9.19 14.84
CA HIS A 68 -21.70 10.48 15.50
C HIS A 68 -21.66 11.62 14.47
N ILE A 69 -22.43 12.68 14.73
CA ILE A 69 -22.39 13.90 13.93
C ILE A 69 -21.14 14.67 14.30
N LEU A 70 -20.21 14.77 13.35
CA LEU A 70 -18.96 15.53 13.49
C LEU A 70 -19.19 17.03 13.29
N PHE A 71 -20.11 17.40 12.40
CA PHE A 71 -20.41 18.79 12.07
C PHE A 71 -21.80 18.92 11.45
N THR A 72 -22.49 20.02 11.73
CA THR A 72 -23.72 20.42 11.04
C THR A 72 -23.68 21.92 10.81
N SER A 73 -24.08 22.34 9.62
CA SER A 73 -24.24 23.76 9.32
C SER A 73 -25.43 24.03 8.42
N GLN A 74 -26.12 25.13 8.71
CA GLN A 74 -27.13 25.77 7.86
C GLN A 74 -26.64 27.13 7.33
N ASN A 75 -25.39 27.50 7.60
CA ASN A 75 -24.82 28.77 7.16
C ASN A 75 -24.46 28.67 5.67
N PRO A 76 -25.03 29.53 4.79
CA PRO A 76 -24.71 29.50 3.36
C PRO A 76 -23.23 29.67 3.05
N GLU A 77 -22.47 30.41 3.86
CA GLU A 77 -21.03 30.57 3.66
C GLU A 77 -20.23 29.29 3.99
N ASP A 78 -20.74 28.42 4.87
CA ASP A 78 -20.12 27.10 5.10
C ASP A 78 -20.31 26.19 3.89
N LEU A 79 -21.50 26.14 3.31
CA LEU A 79 -21.78 25.34 2.12
C LEU A 79 -20.99 25.85 0.91
N LYS A 80 -20.95 27.18 0.75
CA LYS A 80 -20.17 27.83 -0.32
C LYS A 80 -18.67 27.59 -0.16
N SER A 81 -18.11 27.76 1.05
CA SER A 81 -16.70 27.50 1.31
C SER A 81 -16.34 26.02 1.17
N PHE A 82 -17.25 25.10 1.56
CA PHE A 82 -17.08 23.66 1.33
C PHE A 82 -16.97 23.37 -0.16
N ARG A 83 -17.91 23.89 -0.96
CA ARG A 83 -17.90 23.74 -2.42
C ARG A 83 -16.61 24.26 -3.04
N THR A 84 -16.08 25.39 -2.55
CA THR A 84 -14.81 25.94 -3.05
C THR A 84 -13.61 25.05 -2.68
N SER A 85 -13.62 24.38 -1.53
CA SER A 85 -12.56 23.44 -1.15
C SER A 85 -12.57 22.14 -1.97
N LEU A 86 -13.71 21.82 -2.58
CA LEU A 86 -13.92 20.59 -3.33
C LEU A 86 -13.48 20.78 -4.78
N VAL A 87 -12.19 20.58 -5.05
CA VAL A 87 -11.62 20.61 -6.39
C VAL A 87 -11.30 19.20 -6.83
N PHE A 88 -11.87 18.77 -7.96
CA PHE A 88 -11.70 17.43 -8.49
C PHE A 88 -10.53 17.30 -9.45
N ASP A 89 -9.82 16.18 -9.38
CA ASP A 89 -9.01 15.66 -10.47
C ASP A 89 -9.86 14.70 -11.33
N LYS A 90 -9.26 14.03 -12.30
CA LYS A 90 -9.92 13.05 -13.16
C LYS A 90 -10.59 11.94 -12.35
N PRO A 91 -11.76 11.44 -12.82
CA PRO A 91 -12.38 10.27 -12.23
C PRO A 91 -11.42 9.09 -12.28
N VAL A 92 -11.45 8.26 -11.23
CA VAL A 92 -10.74 6.99 -11.18
C VAL A 92 -11.75 5.85 -11.10
N PRO A 93 -11.48 4.70 -11.74
CA PRO A 93 -12.35 3.54 -11.62
C PRO A 93 -12.66 3.21 -10.16
N TRP A 94 -13.90 2.85 -9.85
CA TRP A 94 -14.33 2.44 -8.49
C TRP A 94 -13.37 1.41 -7.84
N THR A 95 -12.76 0.52 -8.63
CA THR A 95 -11.81 -0.48 -8.11
C THR A 95 -10.50 0.10 -7.58
N CYS A 96 -10.22 1.40 -7.76
CA CYS A 96 -9.00 2.05 -7.29
C CYS A 96 -8.98 2.25 -5.76
N PHE A 97 -10.13 2.42 -5.11
CA PHE A 97 -10.20 2.52 -3.66
C PHE A 97 -10.89 1.29 -3.08
N LYS A 98 -10.12 0.41 -2.45
CA LYS A 98 -10.62 -0.81 -1.80
C LYS A 98 -11.14 -0.58 -0.38
N SER A 99 -10.98 0.63 0.16
CA SER A 99 -11.41 0.99 1.51
C SER A 99 -12.91 1.29 1.55
N ALA A 100 -13.55 0.95 2.66
CA ALA A 100 -14.86 1.49 2.98
C ALA A 100 -14.75 3.00 3.24
N ALA A 101 -15.85 3.73 3.09
CA ALA A 101 -15.89 5.11 3.54
C ALA A 101 -16.07 5.16 5.06
N ASP A 102 -15.36 6.06 5.71
CA ASP A 102 -15.42 6.25 7.17
C ASP A 102 -16.28 7.46 7.56
N THR A 103 -16.56 8.36 6.60
CA THR A 103 -17.30 9.60 6.87
C THR A 103 -18.20 9.96 5.70
N ASP A 104 -19.44 10.31 6.01
CA ASP A 104 -20.40 10.84 5.05
C ASP A 104 -20.63 12.32 5.27
N ILE A 105 -20.70 13.06 4.16
CA ILE A 105 -21.16 14.45 4.07
C ILE A 105 -22.49 14.42 3.33
N THR A 106 -23.58 14.66 4.07
CA THR A 106 -24.93 14.65 3.53
C THR A 106 -25.48 16.06 3.45
N PHE A 107 -26.03 16.40 2.29
CA PHE A 107 -26.67 17.69 2.07
C PHE A 107 -28.18 17.53 2.01
N TYR A 108 -28.88 18.58 2.43
CA TYR A 108 -30.33 18.63 2.49
C TYR A 108 -30.86 19.91 1.86
N ASN A 109 -32.09 19.84 1.36
CA ASN A 109 -32.94 20.99 1.07
C ASN A 109 -34.24 20.79 1.85
N GLY A 110 -34.40 21.55 2.92
CA GLY A 110 -35.38 21.30 3.97
C GLY A 110 -35.16 19.92 4.61
N MET A 111 -36.21 19.09 4.57
CA MET A 111 -36.17 17.73 5.12
C MET A 111 -35.68 16.68 4.14
N ARG A 112 -35.47 17.05 2.86
CA ARG A 112 -35.11 16.10 1.81
C ARG A 112 -33.59 16.01 1.70
N LYS A 113 -33.05 14.79 1.83
CA LYS A 113 -31.66 14.50 1.46
C LYS A 113 -31.48 14.68 -0.05
N THR A 114 -30.53 15.52 -0.45
CA THR A 114 -30.25 15.81 -1.87
C THR A 114 -29.11 14.94 -2.38
N ILE A 115 -28.01 14.86 -1.63
CA ILE A 115 -26.79 14.19 -2.08
C ILE A 115 -25.92 13.77 -0.88
N THR A 116 -25.16 12.68 -1.07
CA THR A 116 -24.15 12.21 -0.10
C THR A 116 -22.80 12.11 -0.79
N LEU A 117 -21.77 12.67 -0.15
CA LEU A 117 -20.36 12.46 -0.45
C LEU A 117 -19.75 11.60 0.64
N SER A 118 -19.17 10.46 0.29
CA SER A 118 -18.51 9.57 1.23
C SER A 118 -17.00 9.71 1.07
N ILE A 119 -16.30 10.01 2.16
CA ILE A 119 -14.84 10.15 2.19
C ILE A 119 -14.25 8.74 2.35
N ILE A 120 -13.53 8.29 1.32
CA ILE A 120 -12.88 6.97 1.30
C ILE A 120 -11.43 7.09 1.78
N SER A 121 -10.79 8.22 1.47
CA SER A 121 -9.48 8.60 1.99
C SER A 121 -9.36 10.12 2.03
N PHE A 122 -8.28 10.65 2.59
CA PHE A 122 -8.06 12.10 2.66
C PHE A 122 -8.02 12.80 1.29
N TYR A 123 -7.84 12.06 0.19
CA TYR A 123 -7.84 12.56 -1.18
C TYR A 123 -8.86 11.88 -2.08
N GLY A 124 -9.68 10.96 -1.58
CA GLY A 124 -10.61 10.15 -2.36
C GLY A 124 -12.04 10.26 -1.87
N ILE A 125 -12.97 10.56 -2.78
CA ILE A 125 -14.40 10.63 -2.45
C ILE A 125 -15.25 9.79 -3.39
N ARG A 126 -16.38 9.31 -2.86
CA ARG A 126 -17.49 8.70 -3.59
C ARG A 126 -18.71 9.60 -3.50
N CYS A 127 -19.53 9.60 -4.53
CA CYS A 127 -20.75 10.41 -4.54
C CYS A 127 -21.96 9.58 -4.94
N SER A 128 -23.11 9.84 -4.32
CA SER A 128 -24.37 9.19 -4.70
C SER A 128 -24.90 9.53 -6.10
N LEU A 129 -24.29 10.48 -6.82
CA LEU A 129 -24.68 10.86 -8.18
C LEU A 129 -24.08 9.98 -9.27
N TRP A 130 -22.94 9.34 -9.01
CA TRP A 130 -22.18 8.63 -10.02
C TRP A 130 -21.51 7.39 -9.43
N ARG A 131 -20.98 6.52 -10.29
CA ARG A 131 -20.43 5.22 -9.87
C ARG A 131 -18.96 5.29 -9.49
N ASP A 132 -18.20 6.12 -10.19
CA ASP A 132 -16.74 6.18 -10.05
C ASP A 132 -16.30 7.01 -8.84
N ASP A 133 -15.09 6.75 -8.37
CA ASP A 133 -14.51 7.53 -7.30
C ASP A 133 -13.76 8.73 -7.90
N PHE A 134 -13.64 9.81 -7.13
CA PHE A 134 -12.95 11.00 -7.56
C PHE A 134 -11.80 11.33 -6.61
N LYS A 135 -10.71 11.82 -7.18
CA LYS A 135 -9.61 12.39 -6.40
C LYS A 135 -9.83 13.87 -6.15
N ILE A 136 -9.44 14.33 -4.97
CA ILE A 136 -9.36 15.73 -4.61
C ILE A 136 -8.04 16.30 -5.13
N ALA A 137 -8.11 17.21 -6.09
CA ALA A 137 -6.94 17.88 -6.68
C ALA A 137 -6.28 18.88 -5.71
N SER A 138 -7.07 19.56 -4.86
CA SER A 138 -6.57 20.53 -3.89
C SER A 138 -6.67 20.01 -2.46
N THR A 139 -5.85 19.00 -2.15
CA THR A 139 -5.86 18.33 -0.84
C THR A 139 -5.61 19.29 0.33
N GLU A 140 -4.79 20.32 0.14
CA GLU A 140 -4.53 21.33 1.19
C GLU A 140 -5.76 22.15 1.55
N GLN A 141 -6.52 22.63 0.55
CA GLN A 141 -7.75 23.40 0.77
C GLN A 141 -8.82 22.54 1.42
N TRP A 142 -8.93 21.30 0.96
CA TRP A 142 -9.80 20.28 1.52
C TRP A 142 -9.49 20.05 3.01
N ILE A 143 -8.25 19.71 3.36
CA ILE A 143 -7.82 19.49 4.76
C ILE A 143 -8.05 20.74 5.61
N ALA A 144 -7.69 21.92 5.10
CA ALA A 144 -7.86 23.18 5.81
C ALA A 144 -9.33 23.45 6.17
N TRP A 145 -10.27 23.10 5.28
CA TRP A 145 -11.70 23.29 5.51
C TRP A 145 -12.21 22.46 6.70
N PHE A 146 -11.79 21.19 6.80
CA PHE A 146 -12.15 20.30 7.92
C PHE A 146 -11.48 20.74 9.23
N LYS A 147 -10.18 21.08 9.15
CA LYS A 147 -9.40 21.55 10.29
C LYS A 147 -10.00 22.79 10.93
N HIS A 148 -10.45 23.77 10.13
CA HIS A 148 -11.09 24.98 10.65
C HIS A 148 -12.37 24.72 11.46
N ARG A 149 -13.01 23.56 11.25
CA ARG A 149 -14.23 23.13 11.94
C ARG A 149 -13.96 22.13 13.06
N GLY A 150 -12.70 21.93 13.44
CA GLY A 150 -12.31 21.00 14.51
C GLY A 150 -12.39 19.53 14.12
N ILE A 151 -12.51 19.21 12.83
CA ILE A 151 -12.57 17.83 12.34
C ILE A 151 -11.17 17.39 11.94
N SER A 152 -10.54 16.53 12.75
CA SER A 152 -9.10 16.22 12.63
C SER A 152 -8.78 14.94 11.84
N PHE A 153 -9.73 14.06 11.57
CA PHE A 153 -9.43 12.73 11.02
C PHE A 153 -8.71 12.79 9.65
N ILE A 154 -9.13 13.70 8.75
CA ILE A 154 -8.49 13.89 7.43
C ILE A 154 -7.04 14.35 7.59
N ASN A 155 -6.77 15.25 8.53
CA ASN A 155 -5.41 15.73 8.79
C ASN A 155 -4.53 14.60 9.36
N ASN A 156 -5.09 13.75 10.23
CA ASN A 156 -4.37 12.61 10.78
C ASN A 156 -4.06 11.57 9.71
N GLU A 157 -5.03 11.26 8.84
CA GLU A 157 -4.84 10.35 7.71
C GLU A 157 -3.80 10.88 6.72
N TYR A 158 -3.87 12.16 6.36
CA TYR A 158 -2.87 12.82 5.51
C TYR A 158 -1.47 12.76 6.12
N ALA A 159 -1.33 13.03 7.42
CA ALA A 159 -0.04 12.97 8.11
C ALA A 159 0.51 11.53 8.15
N LEU A 160 -0.34 10.54 8.39
CA LEU A 160 0.01 9.13 8.36
C LEU A 160 0.48 8.71 6.96
N GLU A 161 -0.28 9.04 5.92
CA GLU A 161 0.09 8.71 4.53
C GLU A 161 1.37 9.43 4.10
N SER A 162 1.53 10.70 4.47
CA SER A 162 2.75 11.46 4.15
C SER A 162 3.97 10.85 4.83
N ALA A 163 3.86 10.44 6.10
CA ALA A 163 4.93 9.76 6.81
C ALA A 163 5.23 8.39 6.17
N GLN A 164 4.21 7.63 5.79
CA GLN A 164 4.37 6.35 5.10
C GLN A 164 5.00 6.52 3.72
N SER A 165 4.58 7.52 2.94
CA SER A 165 5.13 7.85 1.64
C SER A 165 6.62 8.19 1.73
N LEU A 166 7.01 8.98 2.74
CA LEU A 166 8.42 9.27 2.99
C LEU A 166 9.22 8.03 3.37
N ILE A 167 8.66 7.13 4.18
CA ILE A 167 9.30 5.85 4.53
C ILE A 167 9.45 4.98 3.27
N GLN A 168 8.42 4.89 2.43
CA GLN A 168 8.42 4.13 1.19
C GLN A 168 9.42 4.70 0.18
N GLU A 169 9.43 6.01 -0.03
CA GLU A 169 10.38 6.69 -0.92
C GLU A 169 11.82 6.48 -0.44
N ASN A 170 12.09 6.64 0.86
CA ASN A 170 13.41 6.35 1.41
C ASN A 170 13.79 4.87 1.27
N GLY A 171 12.84 3.95 1.46
CA GLY A 171 13.03 2.53 1.23
C GLY A 171 13.35 2.21 -0.22
N TRP A 172 12.62 2.80 -1.15
CA TRP A 172 12.84 2.68 -2.59
C TRP A 172 14.22 3.19 -2.99
N ASN A 173 14.60 4.39 -2.53
CA ASN A 173 15.88 4.99 -2.86
C ASN A 173 17.05 4.13 -2.37
N ARG A 174 16.97 3.59 -1.14
CA ARG A 174 17.99 2.65 -0.64
C ARG A 174 18.03 1.35 -1.45
N TRP A 175 16.85 0.81 -1.78
CA TRP A 175 16.74 -0.41 -2.58
C TRP A 175 17.37 -0.26 -3.98
N VAL A 176 17.05 0.83 -4.69
CA VAL A 176 17.60 1.11 -6.01
C VAL A 176 19.10 1.42 -5.94
N ALA A 177 19.56 2.09 -4.89
CA ALA A 177 20.98 2.34 -4.69
C ALA A 177 21.77 1.03 -4.57
N ALA A 178 21.26 0.07 -3.78
CA ALA A 178 21.85 -1.24 -3.54
C ALA A 178 21.61 -2.27 -4.67
N MET A 179 20.77 -1.95 -5.66
CA MET A 179 20.49 -2.82 -6.79
C MET A 179 21.79 -3.17 -7.56
N PRO A 180 22.00 -4.45 -7.91
CA PRO A 180 23.13 -4.86 -8.75
C PRO A 180 23.22 -3.99 -10.01
N PRO A 181 24.39 -3.39 -10.33
CA PRO A 181 24.50 -2.43 -11.43
C PRO A 181 24.05 -2.98 -12.79
N CYS A 182 24.21 -4.29 -13.03
CA CYS A 182 23.79 -4.94 -14.26
C CYS A 182 22.26 -5.03 -14.44
N LEU A 183 21.48 -4.87 -13.37
CA LEU A 183 20.02 -4.89 -13.42
C LEU A 183 19.41 -3.51 -13.66
N LYS A 184 20.10 -2.43 -13.28
CA LYS A 184 19.59 -1.05 -13.40
C LYS A 184 19.10 -0.70 -14.82
N PRO A 185 19.81 -1.04 -15.92
CA PRO A 185 19.38 -0.69 -17.27
C PRO A 185 18.09 -1.37 -17.74
N ILE A 186 17.76 -2.55 -17.18
CA ILE A 186 16.61 -3.36 -17.61
C ILE A 186 15.47 -3.34 -16.59
N TRP A 187 15.66 -2.65 -15.46
CA TRP A 187 14.73 -2.70 -14.34
C TRP A 187 13.35 -2.17 -14.71
N GLU A 188 13.28 -0.99 -15.32
CA GLU A 188 12.01 -0.37 -15.71
C GLU A 188 11.23 -1.26 -16.70
N ASP A 189 11.92 -1.86 -17.66
CA ASP A 189 11.32 -2.75 -18.66
C ASP A 189 10.87 -4.11 -18.09
N SER A 190 11.39 -4.49 -16.91
CA SER A 190 11.02 -5.74 -16.23
C SER A 190 9.73 -5.64 -15.42
N ILE A 191 9.20 -4.42 -15.22
CA ILE A 191 7.97 -4.15 -14.48
C ILE A 191 6.76 -4.38 -15.40
N ASN A 192 5.92 -5.37 -15.09
CA ASN A 192 4.69 -5.60 -15.83
C ASN A 192 3.62 -4.53 -15.50
N HIS A 193 2.47 -4.57 -16.19
CA HIS A 193 1.40 -3.60 -16.00
C HIS A 193 0.73 -3.62 -14.62
N TYR A 194 1.01 -4.64 -13.80
CA TYR A 194 0.60 -4.72 -12.40
C TYR A 194 1.67 -4.21 -11.42
N GLY A 195 2.79 -3.69 -11.92
CA GLY A 195 3.91 -3.27 -11.08
C GLY A 195 4.76 -4.44 -10.55
N MET A 196 4.57 -5.65 -11.08
CA MET A 196 5.27 -6.86 -10.65
C MET A 196 6.41 -7.18 -11.60
N ILE A 197 7.55 -7.63 -11.07
CA ILE A 197 8.71 -8.03 -11.86
C ILE A 197 8.85 -9.55 -11.79
N ASP A 198 9.08 -10.18 -12.94
CA ASP A 198 9.47 -11.59 -12.98
C ASP A 198 10.97 -11.73 -12.69
N GLY A 199 11.30 -12.07 -11.44
CA GLY A 199 12.69 -12.26 -11.01
C GLY A 199 13.46 -13.28 -11.85
N LYS A 200 12.78 -14.30 -12.43
CA LYS A 200 13.43 -15.32 -13.26
C LYS A 200 14.05 -14.73 -14.53
N SER A 201 13.48 -13.65 -15.06
CA SER A 201 14.02 -12.94 -16.23
C SER A 201 15.36 -12.25 -15.95
N LEU A 202 15.64 -11.92 -14.67
CA LEU A 202 16.85 -11.22 -14.25
C LEU A 202 18.03 -12.17 -13.97
N SER A 203 17.74 -13.43 -13.66
CA SER A 203 18.73 -14.45 -13.31
C SER A 203 19.83 -14.67 -14.37
N PRO A 204 19.52 -14.77 -15.68
CA PRO A 204 20.54 -14.94 -16.72
C PRO A 204 21.56 -13.78 -16.75
N ILE A 205 21.12 -12.54 -16.56
CA ILE A 205 21.98 -11.34 -16.61
C ILE A 205 22.91 -11.29 -15.40
N LEU A 206 22.39 -11.64 -14.23
CA LEU A 206 23.21 -11.79 -13.02
C LEU A 206 24.25 -12.89 -13.19
N LYS A 207 23.87 -14.06 -13.72
CA LYS A 207 24.79 -15.17 -13.99
C LYS A 207 25.88 -14.81 -15.00
N GLN A 208 25.52 -14.07 -16.03
CA GLN A 208 26.47 -13.62 -17.04
C GLN A 208 27.45 -12.58 -16.51
N THR A 209 26.98 -11.62 -15.71
CA THR A 209 27.82 -10.50 -15.23
C THR A 209 28.62 -10.87 -14.00
N ILE A 210 28.05 -11.67 -13.10
CA ILE A 210 28.63 -12.08 -11.82
C ILE A 210 28.59 -13.62 -11.80
N PRO A 211 29.56 -14.31 -12.45
CA PRO A 211 29.52 -15.76 -12.63
C PRO A 211 29.74 -16.55 -11.33
N GLU A 212 30.46 -15.99 -10.38
CA GLU A 212 30.76 -16.62 -9.09
C GLU A 212 29.53 -16.62 -8.17
N ASP A 213 29.10 -17.81 -7.73
CA ASP A 213 27.89 -17.96 -6.89
C ASP A 213 28.05 -17.23 -5.55
N THR A 214 29.21 -17.31 -4.90
CA THR A 214 29.48 -16.64 -3.61
C THR A 214 29.30 -15.13 -3.72
N GLU A 215 29.90 -14.50 -4.73
CA GLU A 215 29.79 -13.06 -4.95
C GLU A 215 28.33 -12.67 -5.24
N ARG A 216 27.65 -13.43 -6.11
CA ARG A 216 26.25 -13.20 -6.44
C ARG A 216 25.34 -13.31 -5.22
N ILE A 217 25.53 -14.32 -4.37
CA ILE A 217 24.77 -14.50 -3.13
C ILE A 217 24.96 -13.30 -2.21
N LEU A 218 26.19 -12.88 -1.96
CA LEU A 218 26.48 -11.77 -1.05
C LEU A 218 25.87 -10.46 -1.54
N ILE A 219 25.92 -10.20 -2.85
CA ILE A 219 25.28 -9.04 -3.48
C ILE A 219 23.74 -9.11 -3.34
N LEU A 220 23.14 -10.28 -3.55
CA LEU A 220 21.69 -10.45 -3.43
C LEU A 220 21.22 -10.32 -1.98
N LEU A 221 21.98 -10.83 -1.01
CA LEU A 221 21.69 -10.64 0.42
C LEU A 221 21.80 -9.17 0.81
N GLU A 222 22.85 -8.48 0.36
CA GLU A 222 23.00 -7.03 0.57
C GLU A 222 21.82 -6.24 -0.01
N TRP A 223 21.43 -6.57 -1.24
CA TRP A 223 20.28 -5.94 -1.87
C TRP A 223 18.99 -6.21 -1.08
N TYR A 224 18.74 -7.47 -0.70
CA TYR A 224 17.55 -7.86 0.06
C TYR A 224 17.46 -7.18 1.44
N GLY A 225 18.61 -6.97 2.10
CA GLY A 225 18.69 -6.27 3.38
C GLY A 225 18.61 -4.74 3.27
N SER A 226 18.73 -4.17 2.07
CA SER A 226 18.75 -2.71 1.87
C SER A 226 17.37 -2.05 1.76
N GLY A 227 16.28 -2.83 1.83
CA GLY A 227 14.91 -2.36 1.62
C GLY A 227 14.32 -1.43 2.70
N SER A 228 13.00 -1.46 2.80
CA SER A 228 12.18 -0.71 3.76
C SER A 228 12.39 -1.14 5.21
N ARG A 229 13.26 -2.12 5.47
CA ARG A 229 13.60 -2.73 6.77
C ARG A 229 12.44 -3.46 7.46
N ARG A 230 11.25 -3.51 6.86
CA ARG A 230 10.12 -4.31 7.37
C ARG A 230 10.25 -5.75 6.86
N TRP A 231 10.08 -6.73 7.75
CA TRP A 231 10.05 -8.15 7.37
C TRP A 231 8.65 -8.64 6.99
N ILE A 232 7.62 -7.88 7.34
CA ILE A 232 6.21 -8.12 6.99
C ILE A 232 5.69 -6.93 6.19
N TYR A 233 4.76 -7.19 5.28
CA TYR A 233 4.12 -6.14 4.45
C TYR A 233 5.13 -5.21 3.77
N TYR A 234 6.25 -5.78 3.33
CA TYR A 234 7.25 -5.04 2.58
C TYR A 234 6.76 -4.81 1.13
N PRO A 235 7.24 -3.76 0.46
CA PRO A 235 6.90 -3.49 -0.93
C PRO A 235 7.20 -4.69 -1.84
N ALA A 236 6.29 -5.00 -2.76
CA ALA A 236 6.40 -6.17 -3.63
C ALA A 236 7.72 -6.23 -4.44
N TYR A 237 8.31 -5.08 -4.79
CA TYR A 237 9.60 -5.04 -5.49
C TYR A 237 10.75 -5.66 -4.67
N GLU A 238 10.66 -5.72 -3.34
CA GLU A 238 11.73 -6.32 -2.53
C GLU A 238 11.75 -7.84 -2.62
N ALA A 239 10.62 -8.47 -3.00
CA ALA A 239 10.52 -9.91 -3.17
C ALA A 239 11.39 -10.45 -4.31
N ILE A 240 11.92 -9.58 -5.17
CA ILE A 240 12.73 -9.97 -6.33
C ILE A 240 14.09 -10.52 -5.89
N ALA A 241 14.75 -9.87 -4.92
CA ALA A 241 16.00 -10.39 -4.39
C ALA A 241 15.79 -11.74 -3.67
N GLU A 242 14.68 -11.88 -2.93
CA GLU A 242 14.29 -13.15 -2.32
C GLU A 242 14.07 -14.24 -3.37
N THR A 243 13.34 -13.93 -4.45
CA THR A 243 13.09 -14.86 -5.56
C THR A 243 14.39 -15.35 -6.18
N LEU A 244 15.36 -14.46 -6.39
CA LEU A 244 16.67 -14.78 -6.95
C LEU A 244 17.51 -15.62 -5.98
N LEU A 245 17.46 -15.32 -4.67
CA LEU A 245 18.11 -16.14 -3.64
C LEU A 245 17.49 -17.55 -3.57
N LEU A 246 16.18 -17.68 -3.77
CA LEU A 246 15.46 -18.95 -3.83
C LEU A 246 15.79 -19.80 -5.08
N GLU A 247 16.58 -19.31 -6.04
CA GLU A 247 17.14 -20.14 -7.12
C GLU A 247 18.45 -20.83 -6.72
N LEU A 248 19.08 -20.41 -5.62
CA LEU A 248 20.39 -20.88 -5.18
C LEU A 248 20.25 -21.92 -4.07
N GLU A 249 21.10 -22.94 -4.06
CA GLU A 249 21.09 -23.98 -3.01
C GLU A 249 21.37 -23.37 -1.63
N THR A 250 20.59 -23.76 -0.61
CA THR A 250 20.76 -23.23 0.75
C THR A 250 22.18 -23.44 1.29
N LYS A 251 22.79 -24.60 0.99
CA LYS A 251 24.19 -24.89 1.34
C LYS A 251 25.17 -23.85 0.80
N LYS A 252 25.03 -23.45 -0.47
CA LYS A 252 25.88 -22.42 -1.09
C LYS A 252 25.66 -21.05 -0.43
N ILE A 253 24.42 -20.73 -0.04
CA ILE A 253 24.10 -19.49 0.68
C ILE A 253 24.82 -19.46 2.03
N VAL A 254 24.76 -20.55 2.79
CA VAL A 254 25.47 -20.70 4.07
C VAL A 254 26.98 -20.58 3.88
N GLU A 255 27.55 -21.29 2.89
CA GLU A 255 28.99 -21.24 2.59
C GLU A 255 29.45 -19.81 2.25
N ALA A 256 28.69 -19.09 1.41
CA ALA A 256 28.99 -17.71 1.06
C ALA A 256 28.98 -16.79 2.29
N ILE A 257 27.96 -16.92 3.16
CA ILE A 257 27.86 -16.15 4.40
C ILE A 257 29.04 -16.43 5.34
N GLN A 258 29.50 -17.67 5.44
CA GLN A 258 30.60 -18.06 6.31
C GLN A 258 31.98 -17.73 5.75
N SER A 259 32.11 -17.52 4.44
CA SER A 259 33.39 -17.25 3.78
C SER A 259 33.98 -15.86 4.08
N THR A 260 33.18 -14.95 4.62
CA THR A 260 33.59 -13.56 4.85
C THR A 260 32.90 -12.95 6.08
N ARG A 261 33.39 -11.79 6.51
CA ARG A 261 32.67 -10.96 7.46
C ARG A 261 31.58 -10.19 6.73
N LEU A 262 30.33 -10.41 7.14
CA LEU A 262 29.18 -9.74 6.55
C LEU A 262 29.12 -8.24 6.89
N SER A 263 28.63 -7.45 5.93
CA SER A 263 28.16 -6.09 6.17
C SER A 263 26.83 -6.09 6.92
N GLU A 264 26.40 -4.93 7.44
CA GLU A 264 25.11 -4.80 8.12
C GLU A 264 23.94 -5.17 7.20
N ALA A 265 23.97 -4.73 5.94
CA ALA A 265 22.92 -5.04 4.97
C ALA A 265 22.91 -6.53 4.60
N GLN A 266 24.08 -7.18 4.53
CA GLN A 266 24.14 -8.63 4.32
C GLN A 266 23.59 -9.40 5.53
N LEU A 267 23.91 -8.97 6.76
CA LEU A 267 23.31 -9.55 7.98
C LEU A 267 21.78 -9.41 7.98
N GLU A 268 21.25 -8.23 7.66
CA GLU A 268 19.81 -7.99 7.52
C GLU A 268 19.19 -8.90 6.46
N GLY A 269 19.80 -8.98 5.28
CA GLY A 269 19.34 -9.83 4.19
C GLY A 269 19.33 -11.31 4.55
N SER A 270 20.39 -11.80 5.19
CA SER A 270 20.49 -13.20 5.66
C SER A 270 19.45 -13.50 6.73
N ALA A 271 19.32 -12.62 7.73
CA ALA A 271 18.36 -12.77 8.81
C ALA A 271 16.93 -12.80 8.28
N ARG A 272 16.61 -11.87 7.38
CA ARG A 272 15.31 -11.76 6.70
C ARG A 272 15.01 -12.97 5.82
N PHE A 273 15.99 -13.46 5.06
CA PHE A 273 15.82 -14.61 4.16
C PHE A 273 15.49 -15.88 4.93
N PHE A 274 16.32 -16.25 5.92
CA PHE A 274 16.10 -17.47 6.68
C PHE A 274 14.88 -17.39 7.60
N SER A 275 14.48 -16.19 8.04
CA SER A 275 13.24 -15.99 8.82
C SER A 275 12.00 -15.73 7.96
N GLY A 276 12.17 -15.70 6.64
CA GLY A 276 11.12 -15.41 5.68
C GLY A 276 10.08 -16.53 5.61
N GLU A 277 8.81 -16.15 5.46
CA GLU A 277 7.74 -17.14 5.30
C GLU A 277 7.88 -17.92 4.00
N THR A 278 8.24 -17.25 2.90
CA THR A 278 8.49 -17.88 1.60
C THR A 278 9.55 -18.97 1.72
N PHE A 279 10.68 -18.69 2.40
CA PHE A 279 11.73 -19.68 2.65
C PHE A 279 11.19 -20.86 3.47
N SER A 280 10.51 -20.60 4.59
CA SER A 280 9.98 -21.67 5.45
C SER A 280 8.94 -22.56 4.75
N GLN A 281 8.17 -22.03 3.81
CA GLN A 281 7.17 -22.79 3.06
C GLN A 281 7.79 -23.59 1.92
N LEU A 282 8.74 -23.02 1.19
CA LEU A 282 9.35 -23.67 0.02
C LEU A 282 10.50 -24.60 0.39
N ARG A 283 11.17 -24.34 1.51
CA ARG A 283 12.38 -25.03 1.98
C ARG A 283 12.30 -25.34 3.49
N PRO A 284 11.23 -26.02 3.96
CA PRO A 284 11.04 -26.25 5.39
C PRO A 284 12.17 -27.06 6.04
N HIS A 285 12.85 -27.91 5.28
CA HIS A 285 13.93 -28.76 5.79
C HIS A 285 15.32 -28.13 5.71
N ASP A 286 15.54 -27.20 4.78
CA ASP A 286 16.85 -26.57 4.56
C ASP A 286 17.31 -25.71 5.74
N LEU A 287 16.40 -25.29 6.64
CA LEU A 287 16.78 -24.56 7.85
C LEU A 287 17.65 -25.42 8.79
N ASN A 288 17.58 -26.75 8.67
CA ASN A 288 18.46 -27.68 9.39
C ASN A 288 19.90 -27.61 8.90
N ASP A 289 20.12 -27.18 7.66
CA ASP A 289 21.46 -27.02 7.08
C ASP A 289 22.14 -25.73 7.52
N VAL A 290 21.41 -24.81 8.17
CA VAL A 290 21.97 -23.57 8.72
C VAL A 290 22.63 -23.87 10.07
N PRO A 291 23.97 -23.69 10.20
CA PRO A 291 24.68 -23.99 11.44
C PRO A 291 24.17 -23.16 12.63
N ASN A 292 24.18 -23.76 13.82
CA ASN A 292 23.67 -23.11 15.03
C ASN A 292 24.43 -21.82 15.35
N GLU A 293 25.74 -21.78 15.10
CA GLU A 293 26.57 -20.59 15.27
C GLU A 293 26.07 -19.45 14.37
N LEU A 294 25.69 -19.74 13.12
CA LEU A 294 25.15 -18.75 12.21
C LEU A 294 23.75 -18.29 12.65
N LYS A 295 22.87 -19.20 13.09
CA LYS A 295 21.56 -18.84 13.66
C LYS A 295 21.71 -17.87 14.84
N GLN A 296 22.68 -18.11 15.73
CA GLN A 296 22.96 -17.21 16.86
C GLN A 296 23.50 -15.85 16.43
N ILE A 297 24.38 -15.80 15.42
CA ILE A 297 24.86 -14.53 14.85
C ILE A 297 23.69 -13.71 14.30
N LEU A 298 22.82 -14.32 13.51
CA LEU A 298 21.66 -13.63 12.91
C LEU A 298 20.65 -13.21 13.98
N LEU A 299 20.39 -14.04 15.00
CA LEU A 299 19.52 -13.69 16.12
C LEU A 299 20.06 -12.51 16.93
N ASN A 300 21.36 -12.49 17.20
CA ASN A 300 22.00 -11.39 17.91
C ASN A 300 21.98 -10.09 17.10
N TYR A 301 22.17 -10.18 15.78
CA TYR A 301 21.97 -9.04 14.89
C TYR A 301 20.54 -8.50 15.00
N VAL A 302 19.52 -9.35 14.89
CA VAL A 302 18.11 -8.93 14.97
C VAL A 302 17.80 -8.28 16.33
N LYS A 303 18.29 -8.86 17.44
CA LYS A 303 18.16 -8.26 18.77
C LYS A 303 18.73 -6.84 18.84
N SER A 304 19.80 -6.55 18.11
CA SER A 304 20.43 -5.23 18.09
C SER A 304 19.66 -4.17 17.29
N THR A 305 18.64 -4.57 16.51
CA THR A 305 17.83 -3.64 15.71
C THR A 305 16.69 -2.97 16.50
N ASP A 306 16.43 -3.43 17.72
CA ASP A 306 15.31 -2.99 18.57
C ASP A 306 13.93 -3.09 17.89
N ASP A 307 13.78 -3.95 16.87
CA ASP A 307 12.52 -4.20 16.16
C ASP A 307 11.82 -5.43 16.74
N PRO A 308 10.71 -5.27 17.50
CA PRO A 308 10.03 -6.37 18.16
C PRO A 308 9.45 -7.38 17.16
N TYR A 309 9.03 -6.96 15.97
CA TYR A 309 8.47 -7.85 14.96
C TYR A 309 9.55 -8.72 14.32
N LYS A 310 10.72 -8.14 14.04
CA LYS A 310 11.87 -8.94 13.57
C LYS A 310 12.28 -9.95 14.63
N LEU A 311 12.37 -9.52 15.89
CA LEU A 311 12.78 -10.38 16.99
C LEU A 311 11.80 -11.54 17.21
N GLU A 312 10.49 -11.27 17.22
CA GLU A 312 9.47 -12.32 17.33
C GLU A 312 9.63 -13.34 16.19
N ARG A 313 9.77 -12.87 14.95
CA ARG A 313 9.91 -13.74 13.79
C ARG A 313 11.20 -14.56 13.82
N ALA A 314 12.33 -13.91 14.07
CA ALA A 314 13.65 -14.54 14.21
C ALA A 314 13.65 -15.58 15.33
N THR A 315 13.09 -15.26 16.49
CA THR A 315 12.98 -16.18 17.62
C THR A 315 12.11 -17.36 17.21
N ARG A 316 10.96 -17.13 16.55
CA ARG A 316 10.12 -18.22 16.06
C ARG A 316 10.84 -19.10 15.03
N THR A 317 11.74 -18.56 14.22
CA THR A 317 12.46 -19.37 13.25
C THR A 317 13.62 -20.15 13.88
N TRP A 318 14.35 -19.55 14.82
CA TRP A 318 15.64 -20.09 15.28
C TRP A 318 15.66 -20.59 16.73
N SER A 319 14.60 -20.38 17.53
CA SER A 319 14.46 -21.06 18.81
C SER A 319 14.39 -22.56 18.56
N ASP A 320 15.31 -23.33 19.16
CA ASP A 320 15.37 -24.79 19.01
C ASP A 320 13.97 -25.42 19.06
N GLU A 321 13.68 -26.27 18.09
CA GLU A 321 12.40 -26.97 17.89
C GLU A 321 11.98 -27.88 19.07
N GLY A 322 12.74 -27.89 20.18
CA GLY A 322 12.45 -28.66 21.38
C GLY A 322 11.16 -28.26 22.10
N ASP A 323 10.62 -27.06 21.86
CA ASP A 323 9.48 -26.50 22.61
C ASP A 323 8.19 -26.30 21.79
N ARG A 324 8.09 -26.87 20.58
CA ARG A 324 6.85 -26.83 19.76
C ARG A 324 6.23 -28.21 19.58
N ARG A 325 5.84 -28.84 20.70
CA ARG A 325 4.91 -29.98 20.70
C ARG A 325 3.58 -29.59 21.29
#